data_AF-A0ABD0M2I5-F1
#
_entry.id   AF-A0ABD0M2I5-F1
#
_cell.length_a   1.000
_cell.length_b   1.000
_cell.length_c   1.000
_cell.angle_alpha   90.00
_cell.angle_beta   90.00
_cell.angle_gamma   90.00
#
_symmetry.space_group_name_H-M   'P 1'
#
loop_
_entity.id
_entity.type
_entity.pdbx_description
1 polymer ?
#
loop_
_entity_poly.entity_id
_entity_poly.type
_entity_poly.pdbx_seq_one_letter_code
_entity_poly.pdbx_strand_id
1 'polypeptide(L)'
;MGCLGRKKEDEDDKMRKEANKRIEKQLQKDKQLYRATHRLLLLGAGESGKSTIVKQMKILHVNGFGADERKQKIEDIKRNVRDAILTITGAMSTLNPPVTLENPDNQFRVDYIQDVASQPDFDYPHEFYEHTEILWKDKGVQHCYERANEYQLIDCAQ
;
A
#
# COMPACT_ATOMS: atom_id res chain seq x y z
N MET A 1 -48.23 48.45 -5.33
CA MET A 1 -47.43 47.21 -5.34
C MET A 1 -45.97 47.59 -5.13
N GLY A 2 -45.24 47.01 -4.17
CA GLY A 2 -43.79 47.31 -4.03
C GLY A 2 -43.14 47.12 -2.65
N CYS A 3 -43.89 46.82 -1.57
CA CYS A 3 -43.31 46.74 -0.21
C CYS A 3 -42.94 45.33 0.28
N LEU A 4 -43.23 44.27 -0.48
CA LEU A 4 -43.00 42.88 -0.04
C LEU A 4 -41.62 42.31 -0.46
N GLY A 5 -40.97 42.85 -1.50
CA GLY A 5 -39.64 42.41 -1.93
C GLY A 5 -38.51 42.85 -1.00
N ARG A 6 -38.59 44.09 -0.50
CA ARG A 6 -37.53 44.72 0.32
C ARG A 6 -37.30 44.02 1.66
N LYS A 7 -38.36 43.56 2.32
CA LYS A 7 -38.26 42.78 3.58
C LYS A 7 -37.61 41.40 3.38
N LYS A 8 -37.81 40.79 2.21
CA LYS A 8 -37.22 39.48 1.90
C LYS A 8 -35.72 39.62 1.60
N GLU A 9 -35.34 40.66 0.87
CA GLU A 9 -33.94 41.03 0.64
C GLU A 9 -33.19 41.35 1.95
N ASP A 10 -33.82 42.09 2.87
CA ASP A 10 -33.21 42.42 4.18
C ASP A 10 -33.00 41.19 5.08
N GLU A 11 -33.94 40.24 5.09
CA GLU A 11 -33.81 38.96 5.82
C GLU A 11 -32.76 38.05 5.18
N ASP A 12 -32.72 37.98 3.84
CA ASP A 12 -31.71 37.21 3.10
C ASP A 12 -30.29 37.77 3.32
N ASP A 13 -30.14 39.10 3.35
CA ASP A 13 -28.86 39.77 3.65
C ASP A 13 -28.43 39.58 5.10
N LYS A 14 -29.37 39.54 6.04
CA LYS A 14 -29.09 39.22 7.44
C LYS A 14 -28.65 37.77 7.61
N MET A 15 -29.33 36.82 6.97
CA MET A 15 -28.91 35.41 6.94
C MET A 15 -27.52 35.23 6.32
N ARG A 16 -27.23 35.94 5.22
CA ARG A 16 -25.90 35.96 4.59
C ARG A 16 -24.81 36.51 5.52
N LYS A 17 -25.09 37.60 6.24
CA LYS A 17 -24.16 38.18 7.23
C LYS A 17 -23.92 37.23 8.39
N GLU A 18 -24.95 36.56 8.89
CA GLU A 18 -24.81 35.57 9.95
C GLU A 18 -24.02 34.35 9.50
N ALA A 19 -24.25 33.86 8.27
CA ALA A 19 -23.47 32.79 7.66
C ALA A 19 -22.00 33.19 7.52
N ASN A 20 -21.71 34.38 6.97
CA ASN A 20 -20.35 34.91 6.86
C ASN A 20 -19.65 35.02 8.21
N LYS A 21 -20.35 35.51 9.24
CA LYS A 21 -19.80 35.62 10.61
C LYS A 21 -19.48 34.24 11.20
N ARG A 22 -20.29 33.20 10.90
CA ARG A 22 -20.01 31.82 11.33
C ARG A 22 -18.77 31.27 10.61
N ILE A 23 -18.66 31.52 9.30
CA ILE A 23 -17.51 31.12 8.49
C ILE A 23 -16.22 31.79 9.00
N GLU A 24 -16.23 33.10 9.22
CA GLU A 24 -15.06 33.83 9.73
C GLU A 24 -14.60 33.31 11.10
N LYS A 25 -15.54 33.02 12.00
CA LYS A 25 -15.23 32.41 13.30
C LYS A 25 -14.59 31.03 13.14
N GLN A 26 -15.07 30.20 12.20
CA GLN A 26 -14.49 28.90 11.93
C GLN A 26 -13.07 29.05 11.36
N LEU A 27 -12.87 29.94 10.37
CA LEU A 27 -11.57 30.23 9.78
C LEU A 27 -10.54 30.70 10.81
N GLN A 28 -10.95 31.53 11.79
CA GLN A 28 -10.06 31.95 12.87
C GLN A 28 -9.60 30.77 13.74
N LYS A 29 -10.52 29.85 14.08
CA LYS A 29 -10.17 28.64 14.85
C LYS A 29 -9.25 27.72 14.05
N ASP A 30 -9.57 27.49 12.77
CA ASP A 30 -8.75 26.63 11.90
C ASP A 30 -7.36 27.22 11.69
N LYS A 31 -7.23 28.56 11.60
CA LYS A 31 -5.94 29.24 11.51
C LYS A 31 -5.09 29.05 12.76
N GLN A 32 -5.69 29.03 13.95
CA GLN A 32 -4.97 28.75 15.20
C GLN A 32 -4.50 27.29 15.24
N LEU A 33 -5.38 26.33 14.92
CA LEU A 33 -5.03 24.92 14.83
C LEU A 33 -3.92 24.65 13.80
N TYR A 34 -4.02 25.28 12.62
CA TYR A 34 -3.03 25.18 11.55
C TYR A 34 -1.65 25.69 11.99
N ARG A 35 -1.61 26.81 12.74
CA ARG A 35 -0.36 27.37 13.27
C ARG A 35 0.25 26.50 14.37
N ALA A 36 -0.57 25.83 15.17
CA ALA A 36 -0.11 24.90 16.20
C ALA A 36 0.35 23.54 15.63
N THR A 37 -0.05 23.20 14.41
CA THR A 37 0.28 21.93 13.75
C THR A 37 1.70 21.96 13.17
N HIS A 38 2.56 21.05 13.63
CA HIS A 38 3.91 20.88 13.08
C HIS A 38 3.84 20.00 11.84
N ARG A 39 4.23 20.54 10.68
CA ARG A 39 4.26 19.81 9.41
C ARG A 39 5.63 19.20 9.18
N LEU A 40 5.66 17.88 9.00
CA LEU A 40 6.87 17.14 8.69
C LEU A 40 6.75 16.57 7.27
N LEU A 41 7.80 16.75 6.47
CA LEU A 41 7.92 16.16 5.14
C LEU A 41 9.00 15.08 5.17
N LEU A 42 8.65 13.85 4.81
CA LEU A 42 9.59 12.74 4.71
C LEU A 42 10.04 12.59 3.26
N LEU A 43 11.34 12.72 3.02
CA LEU A 43 11.99 12.55 1.71
C LEU A 43 12.93 11.34 1.72
N GLY A 44 13.11 10.73 0.56
CA GLY A 44 13.96 9.55 0.38
C GLY A 44 13.59 8.77 -0.88
N ALA A 45 14.52 7.97 -1.38
CA ALA A 45 14.34 7.11 -2.56
C ALA A 45 13.18 6.11 -2.41
N GLY A 46 12.79 5.42 -3.49
CA GLY A 46 11.84 4.31 -3.41
C GLY A 46 12.25 3.32 -2.29
N GLU A 47 11.26 2.75 -1.61
CA GLU A 47 11.47 1.68 -0.61
C GLU A 47 12.32 2.04 0.63
N SER A 48 12.77 3.31 0.76
CA SER A 48 13.57 3.82 1.89
C SER A 48 12.88 3.85 3.27
N GLY A 49 11.77 3.14 3.48
CA GLY A 49 11.08 3.04 4.77
C GLY A 49 10.17 4.21 5.15
N LYS A 50 9.95 5.22 4.28
CA LYS A 50 9.10 6.39 4.57
C LYS A 50 7.69 6.00 5.03
N SER A 51 7.04 5.10 4.30
CA SER A 51 5.71 4.59 4.67
C SER A 51 5.74 3.82 5.99
N THR A 52 6.85 3.14 6.29
CA THR A 52 7.04 2.42 7.56
C THR A 52 7.09 3.38 8.73
N ILE A 53 7.81 4.51 8.59
CA ILE A 53 7.85 5.56 9.62
C ILE A 53 6.45 6.12 9.88
N VAL A 54 5.67 6.42 8.84
CA VAL A 54 4.30 6.92 8.99
C VAL A 54 3.39 5.88 9.66
N LYS A 55 3.53 4.59 9.31
CA LYS A 55 2.80 3.49 9.97
C LYS A 55 3.16 3.40 11.46
N GLN A 56 4.43 3.55 11.83
CA GLN A 56 4.86 3.57 13.24
C GLN A 56 4.27 4.74 14.01
N MET A 57 4.24 5.94 13.41
CA MET A 57 3.57 7.10 14.02
C MET A 57 2.09 6.83 14.30
N LYS A 58 1.39 6.13 13.40
CA LYS A 58 -0.01 5.75 13.61
C LYS A 58 -0.17 4.74 14.75
N ILE A 59 0.72 3.74 14.83
CA ILE A 59 0.72 2.74 15.92
C ILE A 59 0.93 3.41 17.27
N LEU A 60 1.90 4.30 17.38
CA LEU A 60 2.30 4.91 18.64
C LEU A 60 1.39 6.05 19.10
N HIS A 61 0.79 6.80 18.17
CA HIS A 61 0.11 8.07 18.48
C HIS A 61 -1.36 8.15 18.02
N VAL A 62 -1.86 7.19 17.24
CA VAL A 62 -3.19 7.27 16.60
C VAL A 62 -3.94 5.93 16.71
N ASN A 63 -3.98 5.33 17.89
CA ASN A 63 -4.76 4.11 18.20
C ASN A 63 -4.54 2.91 17.24
N GLY A 64 -3.41 2.86 16.53
CA GLY A 64 -3.08 1.77 15.61
C GLY A 64 -4.05 1.59 14.45
N PHE A 65 -4.19 0.35 13.97
CA PHE A 65 -5.02 -0.01 12.82
C PHE A 65 -6.28 -0.76 13.26
N GLY A 66 -7.43 -0.30 12.77
CA GLY A 66 -8.75 -0.91 13.03
C GLY A 66 -8.94 -2.24 12.29
N ALA A 67 -10.03 -2.94 12.61
CA ALA A 67 -10.33 -4.26 12.01
C ALA A 67 -10.48 -4.19 10.48
N ASP A 68 -11.19 -3.19 9.96
CA ASP A 68 -11.40 -3.02 8.52
C ASP A 68 -10.10 -2.71 7.77
N GLU A 69 -9.24 -1.87 8.36
CA GLU A 69 -7.92 -1.56 7.78
C GLU A 69 -7.03 -2.80 7.75
N ARG A 70 -7.03 -3.60 8.82
CA ARG A 70 -6.29 -4.87 8.86
C ARG A 70 -6.80 -5.83 7.80
N LYS A 71 -8.13 -5.92 7.61
CA LYS A 71 -8.74 -6.75 6.56
C LYS A 71 -8.29 -6.32 5.18
N GLN A 72 -8.23 -5.01 4.90
CA GLN A 72 -7.68 -4.50 3.64
C GLN A 72 -6.20 -4.84 3.45
N LYS A 73 -5.42 -4.89 4.54
CA LYS A 73 -3.99 -5.27 4.49
C LYS A 73 -3.74 -6.75 4.19
N ILE A 74 -4.72 -7.63 4.38
CA ILE A 74 -4.58 -9.04 4.00
C ILE A 74 -4.30 -9.15 2.50
N GLU A 75 -5.05 -8.43 1.67
CA GLU A 75 -4.86 -8.47 0.21
C GLU A 75 -3.51 -7.88 -0.22
N ASP A 76 -3.04 -6.84 0.48
CA ASP A 76 -1.68 -6.31 0.26
C ASP A 76 -0.59 -7.37 0.57
N ILE A 77 -0.76 -8.14 1.66
CA ILE A 77 0.20 -9.18 2.05
C ILE A 77 0.20 -10.33 1.03
N LYS A 78 -0.99 -10.80 0.61
CA LYS A 78 -1.11 -11.85 -0.41
C LYS A 78 -0.42 -11.46 -1.71
N ARG A 79 -0.65 -10.22 -2.16
CA ARG A 79 0.00 -9.67 -3.35
C ARG A 79 1.52 -9.65 -3.20
N ASN A 80 2.04 -9.20 -2.05
CA ASN A 80 3.48 -9.19 -1.81
C ASN A 80 4.09 -10.60 -1.87
N VAL A 81 3.43 -11.62 -1.30
CA VAL A 81 3.91 -13.01 -1.36
C VAL A 81 4.01 -13.49 -2.81
N ARG A 82 2.97 -13.22 -3.61
CA ARG A 82 2.92 -13.56 -5.04
C ARG A 82 3.99 -12.84 -5.84
N ASP A 83 4.08 -11.52 -5.69
CA ASP A 83 5.03 -10.70 -6.43
C ASP A 83 6.48 -11.10 -6.08
N ALA A 84 6.76 -11.46 -4.81
CA ALA A 84 8.05 -11.97 -4.38
C ALA A 84 8.43 -13.30 -5.06
N ILE A 85 7.59 -14.33 -4.96
CA ILE A 85 7.90 -15.65 -5.54
C ILE A 85 7.96 -15.61 -7.07
N LEU A 86 7.11 -14.80 -7.71
CA LEU A 86 7.13 -14.58 -9.16
C LEU A 86 8.44 -13.94 -9.59
N THR A 87 8.90 -12.93 -8.84
CA THR A 87 10.16 -12.24 -9.14
C THR A 87 11.36 -13.14 -8.95
N ILE A 88 11.43 -13.89 -7.85
CA ILE A 88 12.55 -14.82 -7.57
C ILE A 88 12.62 -15.90 -8.65
N THR A 89 11.51 -16.58 -8.93
CA THR A 89 11.48 -17.68 -9.92
C THR A 89 11.72 -17.18 -11.34
N GLY A 90 11.23 -15.98 -11.69
CA GLY A 90 11.52 -15.34 -12.97
C GLY A 90 12.99 -14.95 -13.12
N ALA A 91 13.64 -14.53 -12.03
CA ALA A 91 15.04 -14.12 -12.04
C ALA A 91 16.02 -15.30 -12.25
N MET A 92 15.65 -16.52 -11.85
CA MET A 92 16.52 -17.71 -11.91
C MET A 92 17.20 -17.91 -13.27
N SER A 93 16.46 -17.71 -14.36
CA SER A 93 16.99 -17.84 -15.73
C SER A 93 17.73 -16.60 -16.25
N THR A 94 17.54 -15.45 -15.61
CA THR A 94 18.13 -14.16 -16.03
C THR A 94 19.49 -13.88 -15.37
N LEU A 95 19.76 -14.52 -14.23
CA LEU A 95 21.03 -14.42 -13.53
C LEU A 95 22.19 -14.98 -14.36
N ASN A 96 23.40 -14.48 -14.13
CA ASN A 96 24.61 -14.97 -14.77
C ASN A 96 25.65 -15.40 -13.71
N PRO A 97 25.99 -16.71 -13.58
CA PRO A 97 25.36 -17.84 -14.27
C PRO A 97 23.91 -18.03 -13.81
N PRO A 98 23.06 -18.66 -14.65
CA PRO A 98 21.67 -18.94 -14.30
C PRO A 98 21.60 -19.96 -13.16
N VAL A 99 20.55 -19.84 -12.36
CA VAL A 99 20.25 -20.75 -11.25
C VAL A 99 19.18 -21.73 -11.72
N THR A 100 19.35 -23.01 -11.40
CA THR A 100 18.37 -24.07 -11.71
C THR A 100 17.74 -24.57 -10.43
N LEU A 101 16.55 -25.15 -10.54
CA LEU A 101 15.89 -25.81 -9.41
C LEU A 101 16.75 -26.96 -8.91
N GLU A 102 16.80 -27.16 -7.59
CA GLU A 102 17.43 -28.35 -7.01
C GLU A 102 16.65 -29.60 -7.39
N ASN A 103 15.32 -29.53 -7.35
CA ASN A 103 14.46 -30.61 -7.81
C ASN A 103 13.78 -30.23 -9.15
N PRO A 104 14.17 -30.86 -10.28
CA PRO A 104 13.52 -30.65 -11.58
C PRO A 104 12.02 -30.94 -11.58
N ASP A 105 11.53 -31.81 -10.68
CA ASP A 105 10.10 -32.11 -10.55
C ASP A 105 9.29 -30.89 -10.06
N ASN A 106 9.94 -29.83 -9.57
CA ASN A 106 9.29 -28.57 -9.22
C ASN A 106 9.03 -27.65 -10.42
N GLN A 107 9.48 -28.00 -11.64
CA GLN A 107 9.36 -27.11 -12.80
C GLN A 107 7.91 -26.72 -13.10
N PHE A 108 6.97 -27.67 -13.03
CA PHE A 108 5.55 -27.38 -13.26
C PHE A 108 4.98 -26.37 -12.25
N ARG A 109 5.57 -26.26 -11.06
CA ARG A 109 5.18 -25.28 -10.04
C ARG A 109 5.70 -23.89 -10.42
N VAL A 110 6.91 -23.79 -10.97
CA VAL A 110 7.42 -22.53 -11.54
C VAL A 110 6.52 -22.08 -12.68
N ASP A 111 6.16 -22.99 -13.59
CA ASP A 111 5.28 -22.69 -14.72
C ASP A 111 3.90 -22.21 -14.22
N TYR A 112 3.32 -22.85 -13.20
CA TYR A 112 2.10 -22.37 -12.55
C TYR A 112 2.24 -20.94 -11.99
N ILE A 113 3.33 -20.64 -11.29
CA ILE A 113 3.56 -19.29 -10.73
C ILE A 113 3.69 -18.24 -11.84
N GLN A 114 4.39 -18.56 -12.93
CA GLN A 114 4.64 -17.62 -14.03
C GLN A 114 3.43 -17.44 -14.95
N ASP A 115 2.63 -18.48 -15.20
CA ASP A 115 1.54 -18.44 -16.19
C ASP A 115 0.16 -18.22 -15.57
N VAL A 116 -0.08 -18.77 -14.37
CA VAL A 116 -1.40 -18.72 -13.69
C VAL A 116 -1.39 -17.62 -12.63
N ALA A 117 -0.41 -17.63 -11.73
CA ALA A 117 -0.39 -16.68 -10.62
C ALA A 117 -0.04 -15.25 -11.05
N SER A 118 0.52 -15.03 -12.24
CA SER A 118 0.82 -13.69 -12.77
C SER A 118 -0.41 -12.89 -13.22
N GLN A 119 -1.59 -13.52 -13.27
CA GLN A 119 -2.80 -12.87 -13.77
C GLN A 119 -3.29 -11.74 -12.83
N PRO A 120 -3.86 -10.66 -13.40
CA PRO A 120 -4.31 -9.50 -12.62
C PRO A 120 -5.46 -9.83 -11.66
N ASP A 121 -6.38 -10.72 -12.07
CA ASP A 121 -7.56 -11.12 -11.29
C ASP A 121 -7.35 -12.41 -10.49
N PHE A 122 -6.10 -12.69 -10.10
CA PHE A 122 -5.75 -13.89 -9.34
C PHE A 122 -6.37 -13.89 -7.94
N ASP A 123 -7.09 -14.96 -7.60
CA ASP A 123 -7.91 -15.09 -6.39
C ASP A 123 -7.21 -15.79 -5.22
N TYR A 124 -5.92 -16.14 -5.37
CA TYR A 124 -5.09 -16.80 -4.36
C TYR A 124 -5.70 -18.11 -3.85
N PRO A 125 -5.88 -19.12 -4.73
CA PRO A 125 -6.42 -20.43 -4.34
C PRO A 125 -5.43 -21.16 -3.42
N HIS A 126 -5.90 -22.18 -2.68
CA HIS A 126 -5.04 -22.96 -1.78
C HIS A 126 -3.80 -23.53 -2.50
N GLU A 127 -3.99 -23.97 -3.74
CA GLU A 127 -2.93 -24.50 -4.61
C GLU A 127 -1.76 -23.51 -4.79
N PHE A 128 -2.04 -22.20 -4.85
CA PHE A 128 -0.98 -21.17 -4.93
C PHE A 128 -0.02 -21.21 -3.75
N TYR A 129 -0.57 -21.33 -2.54
CA TYR A 129 0.23 -21.35 -1.32
C TYR A 129 1.04 -22.64 -1.21
N GLU A 130 0.48 -23.76 -1.66
CA GLU A 130 1.19 -25.04 -1.73
C GLU A 130 2.38 -24.98 -2.69
N HIS A 131 2.17 -24.49 -3.92
CA HIS A 131 3.26 -24.30 -4.89
C HIS A 131 4.34 -23.37 -4.34
N THR A 132 3.94 -22.24 -3.77
CA THR A 132 4.85 -21.25 -3.19
C THR A 132 5.68 -21.84 -2.04
N GLU A 133 5.06 -22.59 -1.13
CA GLU A 133 5.75 -23.19 0.01
C GLU A 133 6.78 -24.24 -0.45
N ILE A 134 6.42 -25.08 -1.43
CA ILE A 134 7.31 -26.11 -1.96
C ILE A 134 8.48 -25.48 -2.71
N LEU A 135 8.21 -24.48 -3.57
CA LEU A 135 9.25 -23.74 -4.27
C LEU A 135 10.19 -23.01 -3.30
N TRP A 136 9.65 -22.40 -2.24
CA TRP A 136 10.47 -21.72 -1.24
C TRP A 136 11.43 -22.68 -0.54
N LYS A 137 11.09 -23.96 -0.38
CA LYS A 137 11.97 -24.98 0.21
C LYS A 137 13.03 -25.51 -0.77
N ASP A 138 12.93 -25.21 -2.06
CA ASP A 138 13.91 -25.64 -3.07
C ASP A 138 15.20 -24.82 -2.94
N LYS A 139 16.36 -25.50 -2.85
CA LYS A 139 17.64 -24.79 -2.67
C LYS A 139 18.04 -23.95 -3.88
N GLY A 140 17.58 -24.28 -5.08
CA GLY A 140 17.78 -23.45 -6.27
C GLY A 140 17.07 -22.11 -6.12
N VAL A 141 15.84 -22.12 -5.63
CA VAL A 141 15.06 -20.90 -5.34
C VAL A 141 15.72 -20.10 -4.22
N GLN A 142 16.13 -20.76 -3.12
CA GLN A 142 16.87 -20.10 -2.04
C GLN A 142 18.18 -19.46 -2.53
N HIS A 143 18.93 -20.16 -3.38
CA HIS A 143 20.18 -19.63 -3.93
C HIS A 143 19.95 -18.42 -4.87
N CYS A 144 18.86 -18.44 -5.64
CA CYS A 144 18.45 -17.27 -6.43
C CYS A 144 18.06 -16.09 -5.53
N TYR A 145 17.40 -16.36 -4.42
CA TYR A 145 17.03 -15.37 -3.41
C TYR A 145 18.26 -14.77 -2.70
N GLU A 146 19.29 -15.56 -2.38
CA GLU A 146 20.57 -15.05 -1.84
C GLU A 146 21.25 -14.04 -2.77
N ARG A 147 20.96 -14.12 -4.08
CA ARG A 147 21.43 -13.21 -5.13
C ARG A 147 20.42 -12.11 -5.46
N ALA A 148 19.46 -11.83 -4.59
CA ALA A 148 18.43 -10.80 -4.79
C ALA A 148 18.98 -9.39 -5.03
N ASN A 149 20.24 -9.12 -4.68
CA ASN A 149 20.91 -7.86 -5.01
C ASN A 149 21.20 -7.68 -6.52
N GLU A 150 21.04 -8.72 -7.33
CA GLU A 150 21.26 -8.68 -8.79
C GLU A 150 19.99 -8.37 -9.59
N TYR A 151 18.82 -8.33 -8.94
CA TYR A 151 17.53 -7.99 -9.53
C TYR A 151 16.71 -7.13 -8.56
N GLN A 152 15.50 -6.71 -8.97
CA GLN A 152 14.62 -5.90 -8.13
C GLN A 152 13.67 -6.82 -7.38
N LEU A 153 13.95 -7.10 -6.11
CA LEU A 153 13.07 -7.84 -5.21
C LEU A 153 12.55 -6.90 -4.13
N ILE A 154 11.28 -7.02 -3.78
CA ILE A 154 10.66 -6.23 -2.71
C ILE A 154 11.35 -6.51 -1.36
N ASP A 155 11.65 -5.46 -0.59
CA ASP A 155 12.34 -5.58 0.70
C ASP A 155 11.63 -6.49 1.72
N CYS A 156 10.31 -6.65 1.63
CA CYS A 156 9.57 -7.51 2.57
C CYS A 156 9.70 -9.01 2.27
N ALA A 157 10.33 -9.37 1.16
CA ALA A 157 10.76 -10.73 0.88
C ALA A 157 12.14 -11.03 1.48
N GLN A 158 12.90 -10.00 1.91
CA GLN A 158 14.21 -10.13 2.56
C GLN A 158 14.14 -10.58 4.02
#